data_AF-A0A7H4MC42-F1
#
_entry.id   AF-A0A7H4MC42-F1
#
_cell.length_a   1.000
_cell.length_b   1.000
_cell.length_c   1.000
_cell.angle_alpha   90.00
_cell.angle_beta   90.00
_cell.angle_gamma   90.00
#
_symmetry.space_group_name_H-M   'P 1'
#
loop_
_entity.id
_entity.type
_entity.pdbx_description
1 polymer ?
#
loop_
_entity_poly.entity_id
_entity_poly.type
_entity_poly.pdbx_seq_one_letter_code
_entity_poly.pdbx_strand_id
1 'polypeptide(L)' 'MWRNIVTIGDDIETRSNIQCGSVLLPEMKIAGQ' A
#
# COMPACT_ATOMS: atom_id res chain seq x y z
N MET A 1 5.63 7.07 -6.36
CA MET A 1 4.95 6.26 -5.34
C MET A 1 5.89 5.20 -4.76
N TRP A 2 6.27 4.15 -5.50
CA TRP A 2 7.06 3.02 -4.96
C TRP A 2 8.37 3.38 -4.22
N ARG A 3 9.12 4.38 -4.71
CA ARG A 3 10.38 4.79 -4.06
C ARG A 3 10.20 5.31 -2.63
N ASN A 4 9.00 5.79 -2.30
CA ASN A 4 8.68 6.44 -1.04
C ASN A 4 7.69 5.61 -0.18
N ILE A 5 7.67 4.29 -0.32
CA ILE A 5 6.92 3.44 0.61
C ILE A 5 7.53 3.59 2.00
N VAL A 6 6.69 3.91 3.00
CA VAL A 6 7.15 4.10 4.38
C VAL A 6 7.21 2.75 5.10
N THR A 7 6.16 1.94 4.96
CA THR A 7 6.09 0.60 5.57
C THR A 7 5.15 -0.30 4.79
N ILE A 8 5.32 -1.61 4.98
CA ILE A 8 4.39 -2.67 4.57
C ILE A 8 3.95 -3.38 5.86
N GLY A 9 2.64 -3.61 6.03
CA GLY A 9 2.08 -4.28 7.21
C GLY A 9 2.20 -5.81 7.15
N ASP A 10 2.06 -6.45 8.32
CA ASP A 10 2.05 -7.92 8.48
C ASP A 10 0.69 -8.55 8.13
N ASP A 11 -0.28 -7.75 7.71
CA ASP A 11 -1.64 -8.13 7.31
C ASP A 11 -1.67 -8.70 5.87
N ILE A 12 -0.90 -9.77 5.64
CA ILE A 12 -0.68 -10.35 4.31
C ILE A 12 -1.97 -10.95 3.74
N GLU A 13 -2.36 -10.51 2.54
CA GLU A 13 -3.43 -11.15 1.76
C GLU A 13 -2.91 -12.44 1.10
N THR A 14 -3.49 -13.59 1.45
CA THR A 14 -3.01 -14.92 1.04
C THR A 14 -3.85 -15.59 -0.05
N ARG A 15 -5.00 -15.01 -0.42
CA ARG A 15 -5.93 -15.60 -1.40
C ARG A 15 -5.66 -15.16 -2.85
N SER A 16 -4.73 -14.23 -3.04
CA SER A 16 -4.38 -13.66 -4.34
C SER A 16 -2.99 -14.13 -4.81
N ASN A 17 -2.72 -14.02 -6.11
CA ASN A 17 -1.41 -14.39 -6.69
C ASN A 17 -0.25 -13.54 -6.13
N ILE A 18 -0.50 -12.25 -5.89
CA ILE A 18 0.44 -11.36 -5.21
C ILE A 18 0.06 -11.32 -3.74
N GLN A 19 1.04 -11.65 -2.88
CA GLN A 19 0.86 -11.68 -1.44
C GLN A 19 1.65 -10.54 -0.80
N CYS A 20 0.94 -9.53 -0.32
CA CYS A 20 1.49 -8.40 0.42
C CYS A 20 0.47 -7.92 1.48
N GLY A 21 0.97 -7.22 2.49
CA GLY A 21 0.13 -6.50 3.44
C GLY A 21 -0.15 -5.06 3.01
N SER A 22 -0.75 -4.29 3.90
CA SER A 22 -1.09 -2.89 3.65
C SER A 22 0.15 -2.05 3.39
N VAL A 23 0.07 -1.09 2.45
CA VAL A 23 1.20 -0.22 2.07
C VAL A 23 0.91 1.23 2.45
N LEU A 24 1.80 1.84 3.23
CA LEU A 24 1.71 3.26 3.58
C LEU A 24 2.52 4.12 2.59
N LEU A 25 1.82 5.03 1.91
CA LEU A 25 2.42 6.10 1.11
C LEU A 25 2.31 7.43 1.87
N PRO A 26 3.33 8.28 1.80
CA PRO A 26 3.40 9.50 2.61
C PRO A 26 2.41 10.59 2.14
N GLU A 27 2.11 10.65 0.85
CA GLU A 27 1.20 11.66 0.30
C GLU A 27 0.59 11.17 -1.02
N MET A 28 -0.68 11.51 -1.24
CA MET A 28 -1.35 11.39 -2.54
C MET A 28 -2.35 12.55 -2.69
N LYS A 29 -2.43 13.13 -3.90
CA LYS A 29 -3.51 14.06 -4.22
C LYS A 29 -4.77 13.26 -4.56
N ILE A 30 -5.82 13.45 -3.78
CA ILE A 30 -7.14 12.84 -4.02
C ILE A 30 -8.02 13.91 -4.68
N ALA A 31 -8.60 13.58 -5.83
CA ALA A 31 -9.58 14.43 -6.51
C ALA A 31 -11.00 14.02 -6.06
N GLY A 32 -11.84 15.01 -5.80
CA GLY A 32 -13.23 14.87 -5.35
C GLY A 32 -14.01 16.18 -5.54
N GLN A 33 -15.32 16.17 -5.23
CA GLN A 33 -16.20 17.35 -5.30
C GLN A 33 -15.96 18.32 -4.15
#